data_AF-A0A950AQP3-F1
#
_entry.id   AF-A0A950AQP3-F1
#
_cell.length_a   1.000
_cell.length_b   1.000
_cell.length_c   1.000
_cell.angle_alpha   90.00
_cell.angle_beta   90.00
_cell.angle_gamma   90.00
#
_symmetry.space_group_name_H-M   'P 1'
#
loop_
_entity.id
_entity.type
_entity.pdbx_description
1 polymer ?
#
loop_
_entity_poly.entity_id
_entity_poly.type
_entity_poly.pdbx_seq_one_letter_code
_entity_poly.pdbx_strand_id
1 'polypeptide(L)'
;MPNSSVKTSIASPPQRSIQTRSGKAMRNRRRLRLADEIRYIQRRAAARDGRVVTADQLVLFSTETGDAWLLDPSDRLAARLARDGDPEPVAFEETDTSFQIAWPGSYRLDGPAFVYTDRHSRRVSTILGYPTRLLARR
;
A
#
# COMPACT_ATOMS: atom_id res chain seq x y z
N MET A 1 27.49 -7.96 -42.01
CA MET A 1 26.02 -7.98 -41.78
C MET A 1 25.61 -9.43 -41.48
N PRO A 2 24.72 -9.70 -40.52
CA PRO A 2 24.99 -9.55 -39.08
C PRO A 2 24.57 -10.83 -38.29
N ASN A 3 25.14 -11.04 -37.10
CA ASN A 3 24.43 -11.77 -36.04
C ASN A 3 25.15 -11.57 -34.70
N SER A 4 24.50 -10.89 -33.76
CA SER A 4 23.95 -11.54 -32.57
C SER A 4 23.67 -10.46 -31.53
N SER A 5 22.38 -10.21 -31.32
CA SER A 5 21.86 -9.28 -30.32
C SER A 5 22.27 -9.73 -28.93
N VAL A 6 23.00 -8.88 -28.21
CA VAL A 6 23.18 -9.02 -26.76
C VAL A 6 21.83 -8.71 -26.12
N LYS A 7 21.09 -9.75 -25.76
CA LYS A 7 19.86 -9.61 -24.98
C LYS A 7 20.24 -9.58 -23.50
N THR A 8 20.60 -8.40 -23.00
CA THR A 8 20.76 -8.18 -21.56
C THR A 8 19.39 -8.31 -20.91
N SER A 9 19.09 -9.52 -20.42
CA SER A 9 17.88 -9.81 -19.66
C SER A 9 18.04 -9.22 -18.26
N ILE A 10 17.57 -7.99 -18.09
CA ILE A 10 17.42 -7.34 -16.79
C ILE A 10 16.45 -8.20 -15.98
N ALA A 11 16.92 -8.80 -14.89
CA ALA A 11 16.09 -9.57 -14.00
C ALA A 11 15.03 -8.65 -13.37
N SER A 12 13.76 -8.84 -13.75
CA SER A 12 12.63 -8.22 -13.07
C SER A 12 12.67 -8.61 -11.59
N PRO A 13 12.52 -7.68 -10.63
CA PRO A 13 12.42 -8.03 -9.22
C PRO A 13 11.21 -8.96 -9.03
N PRO A 14 11.24 -9.89 -8.05
CA PRO A 14 10.14 -10.81 -7.83
C PRO A 14 8.87 -10.03 -7.47
N GLN A 15 8.01 -9.84 -8.47
CA GLN A 15 6.63 -9.42 -8.33
C GLN A 15 5.89 -10.60 -7.69
N ARG A 16 5.87 -10.62 -6.35
CA ARG A 16 5.01 -11.53 -5.60
C ARG A 16 3.57 -11.18 -5.94
N SER A 17 2.94 -12.02 -6.75
CA SER A 17 1.50 -12.07 -6.88
C SER A 17 0.94 -12.54 -5.54
N ILE A 18 0.28 -11.63 -4.81
CA ILE A 18 -0.65 -12.07 -3.78
C ILE A 18 -1.88 -12.55 -4.56
N GLN A 19 -1.89 -13.83 -4.94
CA GLN A 19 -3.15 -14.52 -5.03
C GLN A 19 -3.64 -14.61 -3.60
N THR A 20 -4.67 -13.84 -3.26
CA THR A 20 -5.39 -14.03 -2.01
C THR A 20 -5.76 -15.51 -1.95
N ARG A 21 -5.06 -16.28 -1.10
CA ARG A 21 -5.36 -17.69 -0.86
C ARG A 21 -6.63 -17.76 -0.02
N SER A 22 -7.75 -17.42 -0.63
CA SER A 22 -9.06 -17.82 -0.19
C SER A 22 -10.02 -17.55 -1.34
N GLY A 23 -10.42 -18.61 -2.03
CA GLY A 23 -11.53 -18.61 -2.99
C GLY A 23 -12.85 -18.30 -2.29
N LYS A 24 -13.02 -17.06 -1.85
CA LYS A 24 -14.28 -16.53 -1.35
C LYS A 24 -14.63 -15.35 -2.22
N ALA A 25 -15.31 -15.64 -3.32
CA ALA A 25 -16.13 -14.68 -4.03
C ALA A 25 -17.10 -14.07 -3.02
N MET A 26 -16.72 -12.94 -2.40
CA MET A 26 -17.60 -12.25 -1.48
C MET A 26 -18.56 -11.39 -2.30
N ARG A 27 -19.72 -11.98 -2.55
CA ARG A 27 -20.88 -11.32 -3.12
C ARG A 27 -21.24 -10.09 -2.29
N ASN A 28 -21.26 -8.96 -2.99
CA ASN A 28 -22.28 -7.92 -2.88
C ASN A 28 -22.33 -7.13 -1.56
N ARG A 29 -21.46 -6.12 -1.43
CA ARG A 29 -21.73 -4.87 -0.69
C ARG A 29 -20.85 -3.79 -1.29
N ARG A 30 -21.45 -2.88 -2.09
CA ARG A 30 -20.85 -1.73 -2.80
C ARG A 30 -19.35 -1.93 -3.13
N ARG A 31 -19.03 -2.39 -4.36
CA ARG A 31 -17.66 -2.35 -4.89
C ARG A 31 -17.11 -0.92 -4.75
N LEU A 32 -16.47 -0.62 -3.63
CA LEU A 32 -15.61 0.54 -3.50
C LEU A 32 -14.35 0.12 -4.24
N ARG A 33 -14.16 0.68 -5.43
CA ARG A 33 -12.97 0.38 -6.20
C ARG A 33 -11.77 0.83 -5.39
N LEU A 34 -10.76 -0.03 -5.24
CA LEU A 34 -9.56 0.30 -4.47
C LEU A 34 -8.94 1.62 -4.98
N ALA A 35 -9.01 1.85 -6.29
CA ALA A 35 -8.62 3.10 -6.92
C ALA A 35 -9.31 4.35 -6.33
N ASP A 36 -10.60 4.27 -6.00
CA ASP A 36 -11.36 5.41 -5.48
C ASP A 36 -11.00 5.70 -4.02
N GLU A 37 -10.77 4.66 -3.21
CA GLU A 37 -10.29 4.80 -1.83
C GLU A 37 -8.86 5.36 -1.78
N ILE A 38 -7.99 4.93 -2.69
CA ILE A 38 -6.63 5.50 -2.84
C ILE A 38 -6.72 6.99 -3.19
N ARG A 39 -7.52 7.36 -4.20
CA ARG A 39 -7.70 8.77 -4.57
C ARG A 39 -8.30 9.59 -3.43
N TYR A 40 -9.27 9.02 -2.72
CA TYR A 40 -9.87 9.67 -1.56
C TYR A 40 -8.80 9.94 -0.51
N ILE A 41 -8.04 8.94 -0.08
CA ILE A 41 -7.06 9.11 1.00
C ILE A 41 -5.89 10.01 0.61
N GLN A 42 -5.46 10.00 -0.65
CA GLN A 42 -4.48 10.95 -1.18
C GLN A 42 -4.98 12.40 -1.07
N ARG A 43 -6.23 12.67 -1.44
CA ARG A 43 -6.83 14.01 -1.25
C ARG A 43 -6.89 14.41 0.23
N ARG A 44 -7.13 13.45 1.14
CA ARG A 44 -7.13 13.72 2.57
C ARG A 44 -5.73 14.05 3.09
N ALA A 45 -4.71 13.33 2.64
CA ALA A 45 -3.31 13.69 2.91
C ALA A 45 -2.96 15.09 2.40
N ALA A 46 -3.34 15.44 1.16
CA ALA A 46 -3.11 16.80 0.62
C ALA A 46 -3.78 17.89 1.46
N ALA A 47 -4.96 17.61 2.02
CA ALA A 47 -5.66 18.51 2.94
C ALA A 47 -5.13 18.48 4.39
N ARG A 48 -4.08 17.69 4.69
CA ARG A 48 -3.59 17.38 6.05
C ARG A 48 -4.71 16.87 6.98
N ASP A 49 -5.68 16.21 6.34
CA ASP A 49 -6.84 15.51 6.85
C ASP A 49 -6.54 14.15 7.48
N GLY A 50 -6.33 14.03 8.80
CA GLY A 50 -6.19 12.72 9.44
C GLY A 50 -7.44 11.84 9.28
N ARG A 51 -7.36 10.73 8.52
CA ARG A 51 -8.47 9.78 8.28
C ARG A 51 -7.99 8.34 8.32
N VAL A 52 -8.86 7.42 8.69
CA VAL A 52 -8.65 5.97 8.54
C VAL A 52 -9.89 5.37 7.90
N VAL A 53 -9.73 4.67 6.79
CA VAL A 53 -10.78 3.95 6.07
C VAL A 53 -10.37 2.50 5.85
N THR A 54 -11.36 1.63 5.66
CA THR A 54 -11.14 0.20 5.43
C THR A 54 -11.80 -0.20 4.12
N ALA A 55 -11.05 -0.83 3.23
CA ALA A 55 -11.50 -1.39 1.97
C ALA A 55 -11.27 -2.90 2.01
N ASP A 56 -12.33 -3.68 2.19
CA ASP A 56 -12.28 -5.10 2.51
C ASP A 56 -11.39 -5.39 3.74
N GLN A 57 -10.21 -5.98 3.51
CA GLN A 57 -9.21 -6.32 4.52
C GLN A 57 -8.04 -5.33 4.57
N LEU A 58 -8.01 -4.35 3.66
CA LEU A 58 -6.97 -3.34 3.60
C LEU A 58 -7.34 -2.14 4.46
N VAL A 59 -6.33 -1.50 5.02
CA VAL A 59 -6.47 -0.27 5.78
C VAL A 59 -5.79 0.85 5.01
N LEU A 60 -6.52 1.94 4.75
CA LEU A 60 -5.95 3.16 4.21
C LEU A 60 -6.03 4.24 5.29
N PHE A 61 -4.97 5.02 5.43
CA PHE A 61 -5.01 6.17 6.32
C PHE A 61 -4.23 7.35 5.78
N SER A 62 -4.66 8.55 6.19
CA SER A 62 -3.95 9.82 6.02
C SER A 62 -3.71 10.43 7.40
N THR A 63 -2.76 11.35 7.47
CA THR A 63 -2.30 11.96 8.72
C THR A 63 -2.27 13.48 8.61
N GLU A 64 -2.22 14.16 9.75
CA GLU A 64 -2.11 15.62 9.82
C GLU A 64 -0.75 16.13 9.32
N THR A 65 0.27 15.26 9.25
CA THR A 65 1.54 15.56 8.60
C THR A 65 1.45 15.50 7.06
N GLY A 66 0.31 15.08 6.51
CA GLY A 66 0.10 14.96 5.07
C GLY A 66 0.57 13.64 4.47
N ASP A 67 0.99 12.67 5.28
CA ASP A 67 1.31 11.34 4.78
C ASP A 67 0.06 10.49 4.61
N ALA A 68 0.04 9.62 3.60
CA ALA A 68 -0.96 8.59 3.44
C ALA A 68 -0.35 7.23 3.13
N TRP A 69 -1.03 6.18 3.58
CA TRP A 69 -0.56 4.80 3.49
C TRP A 69 -1.72 3.85 3.19
N LEU A 70 -1.39 2.80 2.44
CA LEU A 70 -2.19 1.59 2.26
C LEU A 70 -1.47 0.46 2.99
N LEU A 71 -2.21 -0.31 3.79
CA LEU A 71 -1.70 -1.42 4.58
C LEU A 71 -2.48 -2.70 4.28
N ASP A 72 -1.75 -3.81 4.28
CA ASP A 72 -2.31 -5.14 4.49
C ASP A 72 -1.95 -5.60 5.92
N PRO A 73 -2.90 -5.59 6.86
CA PRO A 73 -2.66 -6.02 8.23
C PRO A 73 -2.32 -7.52 8.36
N SER A 74 -2.81 -8.36 7.45
CA SER A 74 -2.63 -9.82 7.51
C SER A 74 -1.18 -10.19 7.23
N ASP A 75 -0.62 -9.62 6.16
CA ASP A 75 0.76 -9.88 5.72
C ASP A 75 1.76 -8.84 6.21
N ARG A 76 1.31 -7.83 6.96
CA ARG A 76 2.11 -6.70 7.46
C ARG A 76 2.81 -5.93 6.35
N LEU A 77 2.12 -5.72 5.22
CA LEU A 77 2.64 -5.01 4.05
C LEU A 77 2.17 -3.56 4.04
N ALA A 78 2.98 -2.68 3.48
CA ALA A 78 2.69 -1.26 3.42
C ALA A 78 3.14 -0.66 2.09
N ALA A 79 2.30 0.22 1.55
CA ALA A 79 2.60 1.09 0.43
C ALA A 79 2.28 2.53 0.83
N ARG A 80 3.23 3.45 0.61
CA ARG A 80 2.98 4.87 0.83
C ARG A 80 2.19 5.40 -0.37
N LEU A 81 1.15 6.17 -0.08
CA LEU A 81 0.25 6.77 -1.06
C LEU A 81 0.43 8.29 -1.17
N ALA A 82 0.95 8.93 -0.14
CA ALA A 82 1.33 10.34 -0.16
C ALA A 82 2.41 10.63 0.88
N ARG A 83 3.18 11.68 0.65
CA ARG A 83 4.19 12.20 1.57
C ARG A 83 4.06 13.71 1.66
N ASP A 84 3.90 14.24 2.87
CA ASP A 84 3.76 15.68 3.12
C ASP A 84 2.69 16.38 2.26
N GLY A 85 1.62 15.66 1.92
CA GLY A 85 0.52 16.13 1.08
C GLY A 85 0.67 15.82 -0.41
N ASP A 86 1.86 15.45 -0.87
CA ASP A 86 2.12 15.10 -2.26
C ASP A 86 1.76 13.64 -2.53
N PRO A 87 0.86 13.34 -3.48
CA PRO A 87 0.47 11.98 -3.80
C PRO A 87 1.65 11.21 -4.45
N GLU A 88 1.91 10.01 -3.95
CA GLU A 88 2.86 9.07 -4.52
C GLU A 88 2.12 7.99 -5.33
N PRO A 89 2.62 7.61 -6.53
CA PRO A 89 2.01 6.54 -7.30
C PRO A 89 2.20 5.19 -6.62
N VAL A 90 1.16 4.37 -6.61
CA VAL A 90 1.22 2.96 -6.20
C VAL A 90 0.92 2.08 -7.40
N ALA A 91 1.77 1.07 -7.62
CA ALA A 91 1.52 0.10 -8.68
C ALA A 91 0.50 -0.92 -8.18
N PHE A 92 -0.69 -0.89 -8.77
CA PHE A 92 -1.74 -1.87 -8.54
C PHE A 92 -2.52 -2.13 -9.82
N GLU A 93 -3.06 -3.33 -9.92
CA GLU A 93 -3.99 -3.73 -10.97
C GLU A 93 -5.32 -4.07 -10.31
N GLU A 94 -6.42 -3.55 -10.84
CA GLU A 94 -7.76 -3.81 -10.35
C GLU A 94 -8.61 -4.32 -11.52
N THR A 95 -9.14 -5.52 -11.37
CA THR A 95 -10.17 -6.08 -12.24
C THR A 95 -11.53 -5.91 -11.57
N ASP A 96 -12.58 -6.34 -12.25
CA ASP A 96 -13.90 -6.36 -11.65
C ASP A 96 -13.92 -7.19 -10.35
N THR A 97 -13.28 -8.35 -10.29
CA THR A 97 -13.43 -9.28 -9.16
C THR A 97 -12.23 -9.36 -8.22
N SER A 98 -11.11 -8.73 -8.56
CA SER A 98 -9.87 -8.84 -7.79
C SER A 98 -8.98 -7.63 -7.98
N PHE A 99 -8.03 -7.43 -7.07
CA PHE A 99 -6.93 -6.49 -7.27
C PHE A 99 -5.60 -7.13 -6.87
N GLN A 100 -4.52 -6.60 -7.42
CA GLN A 100 -3.14 -6.93 -7.07
C GLN A 100 -2.39 -5.65 -6.75
N ILE A 101 -1.63 -5.64 -5.67
CA ILE A 101 -0.84 -4.49 -5.24
C ILE A 101 0.63 -4.91 -5.21
N ALA A 102 1.47 -4.14 -5.89
CA ALA A 102 2.91 -4.31 -5.78
C ALA A 102 3.40 -3.61 -4.50
N TRP A 103 3.47 -4.38 -3.41
CA TRP A 103 3.90 -3.85 -2.12
C TRP A 103 5.39 -3.47 -2.12
N PRO A 104 5.73 -2.19 -1.83
CA PRO A 104 7.11 -1.71 -1.80
C PRO A 104 7.82 -2.03 -0.49
N GLY A 105 7.11 -2.42 0.56
CA GLY A 105 7.74 -2.75 1.85
C GLY A 105 6.79 -3.40 2.84
N SER A 106 7.33 -3.64 4.02
CA SER A 106 6.58 -4.14 5.18
C SER A 106 6.55 -3.10 6.29
N TYR A 107 5.61 -3.26 7.21
CA TYR A 107 5.54 -2.43 8.40
C TYR A 107 5.43 -3.24 9.68
N ARG A 108 5.78 -2.61 10.80
CA ARG A 108 5.49 -3.09 12.14
C ARG A 108 5.08 -1.91 13.02
N LEU A 109 4.20 -2.18 13.96
CA LEU A 109 3.88 -1.24 15.03
C LEU A 109 4.75 -1.58 16.23
N ASP A 110 5.52 -0.61 16.71
CA ASP A 110 6.35 -0.73 17.91
C ASP A 110 5.92 0.35 18.90
N GLY A 111 4.95 0.00 19.76
CA GLY A 111 4.27 0.94 20.64
C GLY A 111 3.67 2.12 19.86
N PRO A 112 4.11 3.37 20.09
CA PRO A 112 3.63 4.53 19.36
C PRO A 112 4.23 4.66 17.95
N ALA A 113 5.25 3.87 17.61
CA ALA A 113 5.98 4.01 16.36
C ALA A 113 5.42 3.14 15.23
N PHE A 114 5.29 3.75 14.06
CA PHE A 114 5.09 3.04 12.79
C PHE A 114 6.46 2.85 12.14
N VAL A 115 6.92 1.60 12.06
CA VAL A 115 8.20 1.24 11.46
C VAL A 115 7.96 0.69 10.07
N TYR A 116 8.43 1.38 9.04
CA TYR A 116 8.39 0.92 7.66
C TYR A 116 9.77 0.42 7.22
N THR A 117 9.80 -0.73 6.55
CA THR A 117 11.01 -1.26 5.91
C THR A 117 10.79 -1.38 4.41
N ASP A 118 11.54 -0.60 3.66
CA ASP A 118 11.52 -0.67 2.20
C ASP A 118 12.15 -1.99 1.72
N ARG A 119 11.49 -2.68 0.79
CA ARG A 119 11.95 -4.01 0.36
C ARG A 119 13.17 -3.96 -0.55
N HIS A 120 13.31 -2.89 -1.34
CA HIS A 120 14.34 -2.77 -2.37
C HIS A 120 15.63 -2.20 -1.77
N SER A 121 15.52 -1.07 -1.09
CA SER A 121 16.65 -0.37 -0.48
C SER A 121 17.02 -0.91 0.90
N ARG A 122 16.14 -1.72 1.53
CA ARG A 122 16.27 -2.16 2.93
C ARG A 122 16.30 -1.02 3.94
N ARG A 123 15.99 0.22 3.52
CA ARG A 123 15.93 1.38 4.39
C ARG A 123 14.78 1.21 5.39
N VAL A 124 15.08 1.49 6.65
CA VAL A 124 14.10 1.50 7.74
C VAL A 124 13.75 2.95 8.10
N SER A 125 12.47 3.25 8.19
CA SER A 125 11.94 4.53 8.65
C SER A 125 11.08 4.30 9.87
N THR A 126 11.36 5.04 10.95
CA THR A 126 10.57 5.04 12.18
C THR A 126 9.80 6.35 12.23
N ILE A 127 8.47 6.26 12.28
CA ILE A 127 7.58 7.40 12.18
C ILE A 127 6.70 7.46 13.44
N LEU A 128 6.65 8.63 14.07
CA LEU A 128 5.84 8.90 15.25
C LEU A 128 4.65 9.78 14.88
N GLY A 129 3.63 9.80 15.74
CA GLY A 129 2.42 10.63 15.55
C GLY A 129 1.36 10.00 14.65
N TYR A 130 1.64 8.85 14.04
CA TYR A 130 0.64 8.08 13.29
C TYR A 130 -0.37 7.39 14.21
N PRO A 131 -1.59 7.06 13.72
CA PRO A 131 -2.66 6.48 14.53
C PRO A 131 -2.43 4.99 14.87
N THR A 132 -1.24 4.61 15.36
CA THR A 132 -0.80 3.23 15.62
C THR A 132 -1.72 2.47 16.57
N ARG A 133 -2.29 3.13 17.59
CA ARG A 133 -3.28 2.52 18.51
C ARG A 133 -4.57 2.08 17.80
N LEU A 134 -5.00 2.82 16.78
CA LEU A 134 -6.17 2.47 15.97
C LEU A 134 -5.82 1.37 14.96
N LEU A 135 -4.62 1.44 14.37
CA LEU A 135 -4.11 0.43 13.43
C LEU A 135 -3.86 -0.93 14.10
N ALA A 136 -3.47 -0.96 15.38
CA ALA A 136 -3.23 -2.20 16.13
C ALA A 136 -4.51 -3.00 16.43
N ARG A 137 -5.69 -2.39 16.27
CA ARG A 137 -7.00 -3.03 16.50
C ARG A 137 -7.62 -3.62 15.22
N ARG A 138 -6.90 -3.56 14.10
CA ARG A 138 -7.35 -4.02 12.78
C ARG A 138 -6.75 -5.37 12.43
#